data_AF-A0A0K0FJ17-F1
#
_entry.id   AF-A0A0K0FJ17-F1
#
_cell.length_a   1.000
_cell.length_b   1.000
_cell.length_c   1.000
_cell.angle_alpha   90.00
_cell.angle_beta   90.00
_cell.angle_gamma   90.00
#
_symmetry.space_group_name_H-M   'P 1'
#
loop_
_entity.id
_entity.type
_entity.pdbx_description
1 polymer ?
#
loop_
_entity_poly.entity_id
_entity_poly.type
_entity_poly.pdbx_seq_one_letter_code
_entity_poly.pdbx_strand_id
1 'polypeptide(L)'
;MEMQELSIKKSCTGESTYDKAHYAFFNCKEISRNAILKGDLNRAYYEITNSVNQFHEFLHAPDIDAVEKNQIRVWYMNLIFERNELCLFAENKNNEFV
;
A
#
# COMPACT_ATOMS: atom_id res chain seq x y z
N MET A 1 -23.80 -14.68 -3.69
CA MET A 1 -23.08 -13.85 -2.71
C MET A 1 -22.69 -12.60 -3.46
N GLU A 2 -23.46 -11.52 -3.29
CA GLU A 2 -23.23 -10.27 -4.01
C GLU A 2 -21.98 -9.59 -3.44
N MET A 3 -21.01 -9.29 -4.31
CA MET A 3 -19.84 -8.48 -3.97
C MET A 3 -20.35 -7.07 -3.65
N GLN A 4 -20.32 -6.68 -2.38
CA GLN A 4 -20.50 -5.27 -2.02
C GLN A 4 -19.27 -4.51 -2.52
N GLU A 5 -19.52 -3.65 -3.51
CA GLU A 5 -18.58 -2.63 -3.97
C GLU A 5 -18.02 -1.87 -2.77
N LEU A 6 -16.69 -1.82 -2.67
CA LEU A 6 -15.98 -1.02 -1.68
C LEU A 6 -16.29 0.46 -1.95
N SER A 7 -17.36 0.96 -1.33
CA SER A 7 -17.70 2.38 -1.37
C SER A 7 -16.51 3.16 -0.82
N ILE A 8 -15.96 4.07 -1.62
CA ILE A 8 -14.94 5.02 -1.22
C ILE A 8 -15.56 5.89 -0.12
N LYS A 9 -15.36 5.50 1.15
CA LYS A 9 -15.75 6.32 2.30
C LYS A 9 -14.83 7.53 2.35
N LYS A 10 -15.45 8.72 2.33
CA LYS A 10 -14.79 9.98 2.72
C LYS A 10 -14.18 9.80 4.10
N SER A 11 -12.89 10.09 4.23
CA SER A 11 -12.15 10.07 5.50
C SER A 11 -12.83 10.97 6.53
N CYS A 12 -13.38 10.39 7.58
CA CYS A 12 -13.85 11.15 8.72
C CYS A 12 -12.64 11.56 9.58
N THR A 13 -12.62 12.80 10.07
CA THR A 13 -11.54 13.42 10.87
C THR A 13 -11.32 12.80 12.27
N GLY A 14 -11.74 11.56 12.49
CA GLY A 14 -11.57 10.79 13.74
C GLY A 14 -11.20 9.32 13.53
N GLU A 15 -10.74 8.93 12.34
CA GLU A 15 -10.28 7.55 12.08
C GLU A 15 -8.97 7.25 12.82
N SER A 16 -8.91 6.07 13.45
CA SER A 16 -7.71 5.57 14.12
C SER A 16 -6.55 5.43 13.12
N THR A 17 -5.31 5.51 13.58
CA THR A 17 -4.18 5.22 12.70
C THR A 17 -4.26 3.82 12.09
N TYR A 18 -4.80 2.83 12.81
CA TYR A 18 -5.01 1.50 12.27
C TYR A 18 -5.99 1.48 11.09
N ASP A 19 -7.13 2.18 11.18
CA ASP A 19 -8.11 2.27 10.09
C ASP A 19 -7.51 2.95 8.84
N LYS A 20 -6.71 4.01 9.06
CA LYS A 20 -5.98 4.69 7.98
C LYS A 20 -4.97 3.77 7.31
N ALA A 21 -4.21 3.02 8.10
CA ALA A 21 -3.25 2.04 7.59
C ALA A 21 -3.95 0.94 6.78
N HIS A 22 -5.05 0.40 7.31
CA HIS A 22 -5.86 -0.59 6.61
C HIS A 22 -6.34 -0.07 5.25
N TYR A 23 -6.97 1.11 5.22
CA TYR A 23 -7.42 1.72 3.97
C TYR A 23 -6.26 1.97 2.99
N ALA A 24 -5.16 2.56 3.47
CA ALA A 24 -3.98 2.85 2.65
C ALA A 24 -3.40 1.58 2.03
N PHE A 25 -3.31 0.48 2.79
CA PHE A 25 -2.81 -0.79 2.28
C PHE A 25 -3.68 -1.32 1.13
N PHE A 26 -4.98 -1.50 1.36
CA PHE A 26 -5.85 -2.11 0.35
C PHE A 26 -6.03 -1.21 -0.88
N ASN A 27 -6.09 0.10 -0.70
CA ASN A 27 -6.12 1.05 -1.82
C ASN A 27 -4.83 0.97 -2.66
N CYS A 28 -3.65 0.94 -2.03
CA CYS A 28 -2.38 0.74 -2.73
C CYS A 28 -2.39 -0.58 -3.52
N LYS A 29 -2.84 -1.67 -2.91
CA LYS A 29 -2.93 -2.99 -3.54
C LYS A 29 -3.81 -2.97 -4.80
N GLU A 30 -4.93 -2.28 -4.76
CA GLU A 30 -5.83 -2.16 -5.89
C GLU A 30 -5.22 -1.31 -7.01
N ILE A 31 -4.73 -0.11 -6.69
CA ILE A 31 -4.18 0.82 -7.69
C ILE A 31 -2.92 0.24 -8.33
N SER A 32 -2.00 -0.31 -7.55
CA SER A 32 -0.74 -0.86 -8.07
C SER A 32 -0.99 -2.08 -8.96
N ARG A 33 -1.92 -2.98 -8.58
CA ARG A 33 -2.33 -4.11 -9.41
C ARG A 33 -2.91 -3.64 -10.74
N ASN A 34 -3.82 -2.66 -10.71
CA ASN A 34 -4.45 -2.13 -11.91
C ASN A 34 -3.42 -1.45 -12.84
N ALA A 35 -2.43 -0.77 -12.28
CA ALA A 35 -1.33 -0.18 -13.04
C ALA A 35 -0.45 -1.25 -13.71
N ILE A 36 -0.07 -2.31 -12.97
CA ILE A 36 0.68 -3.46 -13.51
C ILE A 36 -0.08 -4.13 -14.67
N LEU A 37 -1.38 -4.37 -14.52
CA LEU A 37 -2.21 -4.98 -15.57
C LEU A 37 -2.28 -4.12 -16.85
N LYS A 38 -2.15 -2.80 -16.72
CA LYS A 38 -2.11 -1.86 -17.85
C LYS A 38 -0.70 -1.66 -18.42
N GLY A 39 0.32 -2.31 -17.83
CA GLY A 39 1.73 -2.13 -18.20
C GLY A 39 2.36 -0.84 -17.68
N ASP A 40 1.67 -0.08 -16.82
CA ASP A 40 2.18 1.15 -16.22
C ASP A 40 2.97 0.84 -14.94
N LEU A 41 4.18 0.33 -15.12
CA LEU A 41 5.04 -0.09 -14.01
C LEU A 41 5.49 1.11 -13.15
N ASN A 42 5.70 2.29 -13.77
CA ASN A 42 6.12 3.50 -13.06
C ASN A 42 5.05 3.95 -12.08
N ARG A 43 3.77 3.95 -12.50
CA ARG A 43 2.65 4.25 -11.62
C ARG A 43 2.54 3.24 -10.48
N ALA A 44 2.70 1.94 -10.77
CA ALA A 44 2.67 0.91 -9.74
C ALA A 44 3.78 1.12 -8.70
N TYR A 45 5.01 1.39 -9.17
CA TYR A 45 6.17 1.62 -8.31
C TYR A 45 6.01 2.86 -7.44
N TYR A 46 5.52 3.97 -8.01
CA TYR A 46 5.24 5.20 -7.29
C TYR A 46 4.23 4.97 -6.15
N GLU A 47 3.11 4.29 -6.44
CA GLU A 47 2.07 4.05 -5.45
C GLU A 47 2.55 3.16 -4.30
N ILE A 48 3.27 2.08 -4.61
CA ILE A 48 3.85 1.21 -3.57
C ILE A 48 4.86 1.98 -2.73
N THR A 49 5.74 2.78 -3.36
CA THR A 49 6.76 3.58 -2.64
C THR A 49 6.11 4.62 -1.74
N ASN A 50 5.08 5.31 -2.22
CA ASN A 50 4.32 6.27 -1.42
C ASN A 50 3.67 5.59 -0.20
N SER A 51 3.06 4.41 -0.38
CA SER A 51 2.48 3.66 0.74
C SER A 51 3.53 3.12 1.70
N VAL A 52 4.71 2.69 1.24
CA VAL A 52 5.83 2.33 2.14
C VAL A 52 6.18 3.52 3.05
N ASN A 53 6.27 4.73 2.50
CA ASN A 53 6.57 5.93 3.29
C ASN A 53 5.47 6.24 4.32
N GLN A 54 4.19 6.17 3.92
CA GLN A 54 3.06 6.35 4.85
C GLN A 54 3.09 5.33 5.99
N PHE A 55 3.40 4.07 5.68
CA PHE A 55 3.48 3.01 6.68
C PHE A 55 4.64 3.18 7.66
N HIS A 56 5.74 3.79 7.23
CA HIS A 56 6.80 4.19 8.13
C HIS A 56 6.25 5.11 9.22
N GLU A 57 5.45 6.10 8.87
CA GLU A 57 4.81 7.02 9.83
C GLU A 57 3.81 6.30 10.74
N PHE A 58 2.95 5.44 10.18
CA PHE A 58 1.96 4.70 10.96
C PHE A 58 2.58 3.83 12.06
N LEU A 59 3.75 3.23 11.81
CA LEU A 59 4.45 2.41 12.82
C LEU A 59 4.91 3.18 14.06
N HIS A 60 5.02 4.51 13.94
CA HIS A 60 5.44 5.42 15.01
C HIS A 60 4.28 6.15 15.66
N ALA A 61 3.03 5.92 15.22
CA ALA A 61 1.88 6.58 15.78
C ALA A 61 1.63 6.16 17.25
N PRO A 62 1.21 7.10 18.12
CA PRO A 62 1.02 6.82 19.55
C PRO A 62 -0.32 6.16 19.87
N ASP A 63 -1.28 6.17 18.94
CA ASP A 63 -2.66 5.73 19.13
C ASP A 63 -2.92 4.26 18.72
N ILE A 64 -1.87 3.50 18.38
CA ILE A 64 -1.96 2.07 18.03
C ILE A 64 -1.42 1.17 19.13
N ASP A 65 -2.11 0.05 19.38
CA ASP A 65 -1.66 -0.95 20.35
C ASP A 65 -0.63 -1.93 19.76
N ALA A 66 -0.16 -2.88 20.57
CA ALA A 66 0.87 -3.85 20.14
C ALA A 66 0.38 -4.82 19.05
N VAL A 67 -0.91 -5.19 19.05
CA VAL A 67 -1.50 -6.10 18.08
C VAL A 67 -1.67 -5.38 16.74
N GLU A 68 -2.27 -4.19 16.77
CA GLU A 68 -2.44 -3.30 15.61
C GLU A 68 -1.09 -2.96 14.98
N LYS A 69 -0.11 -2.61 15.81
CA LYS A 69 1.26 -2.33 15.35
C LYS A 69 1.90 -3.51 14.65
N ASN A 70 1.71 -4.73 15.15
CA ASN A 70 2.23 -5.92 14.48
C ASN A 70 1.52 -6.18 13.15
N GLN A 71 0.22 -5.93 13.05
CA GLN A 71 -0.51 -6.03 11.79
C GLN A 71 -0.04 -4.99 10.76
N ILE A 72 0.18 -3.73 11.18
CA ILE A 72 0.74 -2.67 10.34
C ILE A 72 2.16 -3.04 9.87
N ARG A 73 2.98 -3.68 10.71
CA ARG A 73 4.30 -4.20 10.30
C ARG A 73 4.20 -5.24 9.21
N VAL A 74 3.24 -6.16 9.29
CA VAL A 74 3.04 -7.19 8.25
C VAL A 74 2.72 -6.53 6.91
N TRP A 75 1.81 -5.55 6.89
CA TRP A 75 1.48 -4.78 5.69
C TRP A 75 2.68 -4.01 5.14
N TYR A 76 3.45 -3.33 6.01
CA TYR A 76 4.66 -2.61 5.62
C TYR A 76 5.70 -3.53 4.96
N MET A 77 5.97 -4.70 5.54
CA MET A 77 6.93 -5.66 4.99
C MET A 77 6.44 -6.24 3.65
N ASN A 78 5.13 -6.46 3.51
CA ASN A 78 4.55 -6.88 2.24
C ASN A 78 4.74 -5.82 1.15
N LEU A 79 4.50 -4.53 1.45
CA LEU A 79 4.73 -3.44 0.50
C LEU A 79 6.20 -3.32 0.08
N ILE A 80 7.15 -3.45 1.01
CA ILE A 80 8.59 -3.46 0.69
C ILE A 80 8.93 -4.61 -0.25
N PHE A 81 8.46 -5.82 0.08
CA PHE A 81 8.70 -7.00 -0.73
C PHE A 81 8.19 -6.79 -2.16
N GLU A 82 6.94 -6.32 -2.31
CA GLU A 82 6.33 -6.09 -3.61
C GLU A 82 7.03 -5.00 -4.42
N ARG A 83 7.48 -3.92 -3.77
CA ARG A 83 8.27 -2.89 -4.43
C ARG A 83 9.55 -3.47 -5.02
N ASN A 84 10.25 -4.29 -4.25
CA ASN A 84 11.52 -4.88 -4.68
C ASN A 84 11.31 -5.90 -5.80
N GLU A 85 10.28 -6.74 -5.71
CA GLU A 85 9.90 -7.67 -6.80
C GLU A 85 9.55 -6.90 -8.09
N LEU A 86 8.86 -5.77 -7.97
CA LEU A 86 8.53 -4.92 -9.11
C LEU A 86 9.78 -4.31 -9.75
N CYS A 87 10.77 -3.86 -8.95
CA CYS A 87 12.10 -3.44 -9.45
C CYS A 87 12.76 -4.55 -10.27
N LEU A 88 12.88 -5.75 -9.71
CA LEU A 88 13.49 -6.88 -10.40
C LEU A 88 12.74 -7.23 -11.68
N PHE A 89 11.41 -7.18 -11.65
CA PHE A 89 10.60 -7.41 -12.85
C PHE A 89 10.81 -6.35 -13.93
N ALA A 90 10.87 -5.07 -13.56
CA ALA A 90 11.09 -3.96 -14.49
C ALA A 90 12.49 -3.97 -15.10
N GLU A 91 13.52 -4.26 -14.31
CA GLU A 91 14.89 -4.45 -14.78
C GLU A 91 14.98 -5.55 -15.86
N ASN A 92 14.31 -6.68 -15.63
CA ASN A 92 14.20 -7.77 -16.61
C ASN A 92 13.47 -7.36 -17.91
N LYS A 93 12.74 -6.24 -17.89
CA LYS A 93 12.06 -5.65 -19.05
C LYS A 93 12.85 -4.50 -19.68
N ASN A 94 14.08 -4.23 -19.23
CA ASN A 94 14.88 -3.05 -19.59
C ASN A 94 14.14 -1.74 -19.31
N ASN A 95 13.35 -1.70 -18.23
CA ASN A 95 12.65 -0.51 -17.77
C ASN A 95 13.27 -0.02 -16.46
N GLU A 96 13.71 1.24 -16.43
CA GLU A 96 14.30 1.87 -15.24
C GLU A 96 13.27 2.79 -14.58
N PHE A 97 13.10 2.64 -13.27
CA PHE A 97 12.28 3.56 -12.47
C PHE A 97 13.04 4.86 -12.23
N VAL A 98 12.40 5.99 -12.52
CA VAL A 98 12.89 7.36 -12.25
C VAL A 98 12.20 7.92 -11.02
#